data_AF-A0A1T5IV59-F1
#
_entry.id   AF-A0A1T5IV59-F1
#
_cell.length_a   1.000
_cell.length_b   1.000
_cell.length_c   1.000
_cell.angle_alpha   90.00
_cell.angle_beta   90.00
_cell.angle_gamma   90.00
#
_symmetry.space_group_name_H-M   'P 1'
#
loop_
_entity.id
_entity.type
_entity.pdbx_description
1 polymer ?
#
loop_
_entity_poly.entity_id
_entity_poly.type
_entity_poly.pdbx_seq_one_letter_code
_entity_poly.pdbx_strand_id
1 'polypeptide(L)'
;MKLNQIFKWGMVVLILISVAILVWGFVSGFATPKPDQVALPPTNTLLTWAAIMIVFALFCWIGIGLFVSIKNNPKSLVKMGIVLVGIAVLCFIAYLFAKGGAPVGYSGKPYSESIYKMSDTVLNLTLITGVGAILAIVVGEIRLAIANKK
;
A
#
# COMPACT_ATOMS: atom_id res chain seq x y z
N MET A 1 -21.63 1.25 -18.60
CA MET A 1 -21.43 -0.15 -18.15
C MET A 1 -20.01 -0.71 -18.36
N LYS A 2 -19.28 -0.38 -19.45
CA LYS A 2 -17.96 -1.00 -19.75
C LYS A 2 -16.80 -0.64 -18.79
N LEU A 3 -16.78 0.57 -18.23
CA LEU A 3 -15.68 1.03 -17.36
C LEU A 3 -15.60 0.30 -16.01
N ASN A 4 -16.76 0.03 -15.39
CA ASN A 4 -16.83 -0.68 -14.11
C ASN A 4 -16.31 -2.13 -14.25
N GLN A 5 -16.59 -2.75 -15.39
CA GLN A 5 -16.15 -4.10 -15.69
C GLN A 5 -14.63 -4.17 -15.91
N ILE A 6 -14.05 -3.19 -16.60
CA ILE A 6 -12.59 -3.06 -16.80
C ILE A 6 -11.87 -2.83 -15.46
N PHE A 7 -12.39 -1.94 -14.61
CA PHE A 7 -11.82 -1.70 -13.28
C PHE A 7 -11.87 -2.96 -12.41
N LYS A 8 -13.01 -3.65 -12.40
CA LYS A 8 -13.18 -4.90 -11.65
C LYS A 8 -12.19 -5.97 -12.08
N TRP A 9 -12.06 -6.22 -13.39
CA TRP A 9 -11.10 -7.19 -13.91
C TRP A 9 -9.65 -6.77 -13.67
N GLY A 10 -9.34 -5.47 -13.79
CA GLY A 10 -8.02 -4.92 -13.45
C GLY A 10 -7.64 -5.18 -11.99
N MET A 11 -8.57 -4.97 -11.05
CA MET A 11 -8.34 -5.29 -9.64
C MET A 11 -8.09 -6.77 -9.40
N VAL A 12 -8.88 -7.65 -10.04
CA VAL A 12 -8.71 -9.10 -9.91
C VAL A 12 -7.34 -9.53 -10.43
N VAL A 13 -6.89 -9.02 -11.59
CA VAL A 13 -5.57 -9.33 -12.15
C VAL A 13 -4.45 -8.88 -11.21
N LEU A 14 -4.53 -7.67 -10.65
CA LEU A 14 -3.53 -7.17 -9.69
C LEU A 14 -3.45 -8.02 -8.42
N ILE A 15 -4.60 -8.48 -7.91
CA ILE A 15 -4.66 -9.39 -6.77
C ILE A 15 -4.01 -10.73 -7.11
N LEU A 16 -4.35 -11.31 -8.27
CA LEU A 16 -3.78 -12.59 -8.70
C LEU A 16 -2.26 -12.53 -8.85
N ILE A 17 -1.72 -11.46 -9.44
CA ILE A 17 -0.26 -11.27 -9.55
C ILE A 17 0.36 -11.15 -8.15
N SER A 18 -0.28 -10.41 -7.24
CA SER A 18 0.22 -10.25 -5.87
C SER A 18 0.25 -11.58 -5.10
N VAL A 19 -0.81 -12.39 -5.23
CA VAL A 19 -0.87 -13.73 -4.64
C VAL A 19 0.17 -14.66 -5.26
N ALA A 20 0.36 -14.61 -6.58
CA ALA A 20 1.37 -15.43 -7.26
C ALA A 20 2.79 -15.10 -6.78
N ILE A 21 3.14 -13.82 -6.63
CA ILE A 21 4.45 -13.39 -6.10
C ILE A 21 4.64 -13.84 -4.65
N LEU A 22 3.58 -13.77 -3.82
CA LEU A 22 3.62 -14.23 -2.44
C LEU A 22 3.83 -15.75 -2.36
N VAL A 23 3.03 -16.54 -3.08
CA VAL A 23 3.14 -18.01 -3.09
C VAL A 23 4.50 -18.44 -3.63
N TRP A 24 4.97 -17.80 -4.70
CA TRP A 24 6.31 -18.05 -5.23
C TRP A 24 7.42 -17.72 -4.23
N GLY A 25 7.32 -16.59 -3.53
CA GLY A 25 8.27 -16.19 -2.50
C GLY A 25 8.29 -17.13 -1.28
N PHE A 26 7.12 -17.68 -0.91
CA PHE A 26 7.00 -18.69 0.15
C PHE A 26 7.59 -20.06 -0.24
N VAL A 27 7.37 -20.51 -1.48
CA VAL A 27 7.82 -21.84 -1.95
C VAL A 27 9.29 -21.84 -2.32
N SER A 28 9.77 -20.80 -2.99
CA SER A 28 11.13 -20.75 -3.56
C SER A 28 12.17 -20.19 -2.58
N GLY A 29 11.70 -19.59 -1.49
CA GLY A 29 12.51 -18.71 -0.66
C GLY A 29 12.81 -17.40 -1.40
N PHE A 30 12.83 -16.30 -0.66
CA PHE A 30 13.34 -15.05 -1.19
C PHE A 30 14.85 -15.21 -1.39
N ALA A 31 15.33 -15.11 -2.64
CA ALA A 31 16.73 -15.38 -2.97
C ALA A 31 17.69 -14.51 -2.13
N THR A 32 18.57 -15.14 -1.37
CA THR A 32 19.73 -14.48 -0.76
C THR A 32 20.73 -14.09 -1.85
N PRO A 33 21.18 -12.82 -1.89
CA PRO A 33 22.04 -12.35 -2.98
C PRO A 33 23.40 -13.09 -3.00
N LYS A 34 23.89 -13.39 -4.20
CA LYS A 34 25.28 -13.84 -4.44
C LYS A 34 26.25 -12.66 -4.21
N PRO A 35 27.52 -12.91 -3.86
CA PRO A 35 28.46 -11.91 -3.33
C PRO A 35 28.82 -10.75 -4.28
N ASP A 36 28.48 -10.88 -5.56
CA ASP A 36 28.89 -10.07 -6.70
C ASP A 36 27.79 -9.10 -7.20
N GLN A 37 26.60 -9.15 -6.61
CA GLN A 37 25.51 -8.22 -6.89
C GLN A 37 25.39 -7.26 -5.71
N VAL A 38 25.25 -5.95 -5.98
CA VAL A 38 24.93 -4.93 -4.97
C VAL A 38 23.81 -5.47 -4.08
N ALA A 39 24.15 -5.87 -2.84
CA ALA A 39 23.32 -6.75 -2.02
C ALA A 39 21.91 -6.17 -1.80
N LEU A 40 20.97 -6.57 -2.65
CA LEU A 40 19.55 -6.28 -2.50
C LEU A 40 19.02 -7.35 -1.54
N PRO A 41 18.38 -6.96 -0.43
CA PRO A 41 17.87 -7.91 0.55
C PRO A 41 16.90 -8.89 -0.12
N PRO A 42 16.72 -10.11 0.42
CA PRO A 42 15.83 -11.12 -0.15
C PRO A 42 14.42 -10.58 -0.48
N THR A 43 13.95 -9.63 0.32
CA THR A 43 12.65 -8.97 0.19
C THR A 43 12.54 -7.96 -0.96
N ASN A 44 13.59 -7.75 -1.76
CA ASN A 44 13.62 -6.73 -2.81
C ASN A 44 12.52 -6.92 -3.87
N THR A 45 12.17 -8.17 -4.21
CA THR A 45 11.09 -8.44 -5.17
C THR A 45 9.73 -7.97 -4.64
N LEU A 46 9.44 -8.21 -3.36
CA LEU A 46 8.21 -7.74 -2.72
C LEU A 46 8.20 -6.22 -2.62
N LEU A 47 9.34 -5.62 -2.25
CA LEU A 47 9.46 -4.18 -2.10
C LEU A 47 9.32 -3.46 -3.45
N THR A 48 9.90 -4.02 -4.51
CA THR A 48 9.77 -3.52 -5.88
C THR A 48 8.33 -3.64 -6.39
N TRP A 49 7.66 -4.78 -6.13
CA TRP A 49 6.25 -4.95 -6.49
C TRP A 49 5.33 -3.98 -5.75
N ALA A 50 5.56 -3.78 -4.44
CA ALA A 50 4.83 -2.80 -3.64
C ALA A 50 5.02 -1.38 -4.18
N ALA A 51 6.23 -1.01 -4.60
CA ALA A 51 6.49 0.29 -5.22
C ALA A 51 5.71 0.47 -6.54
N ILE A 52 5.64 -0.56 -7.39
CA ILE A 52 4.84 -0.53 -8.63
C ILE A 52 3.34 -0.33 -8.30
N MET A 53 2.83 -1.02 -7.28
CA MET A 53 1.43 -0.87 -6.84
C MET A 53 1.13 0.55 -6.34
N ILE A 54 2.05 1.17 -5.60
CA ILE A 54 1.91 2.54 -5.12
C ILE A 54 1.86 3.52 -6.31
N VAL A 55 2.74 3.38 -7.29
CA VAL A 55 2.72 4.24 -8.50
C VAL A 55 1.40 4.09 -9.26
N PHE A 56 0.91 2.87 -9.45
CA PHE A 56 -0.38 2.63 -10.07
C PHE A 56 -1.54 3.24 -9.27
N ALA A 57 -1.51 3.12 -7.94
CA ALA A 57 -2.52 3.70 -7.07
C ALA A 57 -2.53 5.25 -7.18
N LEU A 58 -1.36 5.88 -7.18
CA LEU A 58 -1.23 7.33 -7.38
C LEU A 58 -1.73 7.75 -8.76
N PHE A 59 -1.41 7.00 -9.82
CA PHE A 59 -1.88 7.28 -11.17
C PHE A 59 -3.41 7.21 -11.27
N CYS A 60 -4.03 6.18 -10.72
CA CYS A 60 -5.49 6.06 -10.67
C CYS A 60 -6.11 7.19 -9.85
N TRP A 61 -5.50 7.54 -8.72
CA TRP A 61 -6.07 8.51 -7.81
C TRP A 61 -6.00 9.94 -8.35
N ILE A 62 -4.79 10.36 -8.74
CA ILE A 62 -4.53 11.71 -9.25
C ILE A 62 -5.05 11.84 -10.68
N GLY A 63 -4.79 10.86 -11.55
CA GLY A 63 -5.16 10.94 -12.96
C GLY A 63 -6.67 10.83 -13.20
N ILE A 64 -7.32 9.83 -12.61
CA ILE A 64 -8.73 9.56 -12.87
C ILE A 64 -9.62 10.21 -11.79
N GLY A 65 -9.27 10.03 -10.51
CA GLY A 65 -10.08 10.54 -9.40
C GLY A 65 -10.20 12.05 -9.37
N LEU A 66 -9.08 12.76 -9.56
CA LEU A 66 -9.03 14.21 -9.55
C LEU A 66 -9.71 14.81 -10.79
N PHE A 67 -9.45 14.25 -11.98
CA PHE A 67 -10.08 14.67 -13.24
C PHE A 67 -11.61 14.52 -13.20
N VAL A 68 -12.11 13.39 -12.71
CA VAL A 68 -13.55 13.14 -12.58
C VAL A 68 -14.19 14.07 -11.54
N SER A 69 -13.48 14.38 -10.44
CA SER A 69 -14.01 15.22 -9.38
C SER A 69 -14.08 16.70 -9.74
N ILE A 70 -13.11 17.21 -10.50
CA ILE A 70 -13.16 18.59 -11.03
C ILE A 70 -14.37 18.76 -11.96
N LYS A 71 -14.63 17.79 -12.83
CA LYS A 71 -15.71 17.89 -13.82
C LYS A 71 -17.12 17.73 -13.21
N ASN A 72 -17.25 16.89 -12.19
CA ASN A 72 -18.58 16.45 -11.74
C ASN A 72 -19.15 17.20 -10.53
N ASN A 73 -18.35 17.76 -9.61
CA ASN A 73 -18.85 18.62 -8.53
C ASN A 73 -17.74 19.19 -7.62
N PRO A 74 -17.70 20.52 -7.35
CA PRO A 74 -16.70 21.12 -6.44
C PRO A 74 -16.82 20.65 -4.98
N LYS A 75 -18.01 20.22 -4.54
CA LYS A 75 -18.19 19.60 -3.20
C LYS A 75 -17.47 18.25 -3.06
N SER A 76 -17.24 17.53 -4.16
CA SER A 76 -16.43 16.29 -4.17
C SER A 76 -14.97 16.60 -3.85
N LEU A 77 -14.47 17.73 -4.36
CA LEU A 77 -13.09 18.17 -4.15
C LEU A 77 -12.80 18.44 -2.67
N VAL A 78 -13.75 19.05 -1.95
CA VAL A 78 -13.62 19.30 -0.50
C VAL A 78 -13.54 17.98 0.27
N LYS A 79 -14.40 17.00 -0.03
CA LYS A 79 -14.32 15.66 0.58
C LYS A 79 -12.99 14.98 0.29
N MET A 80 -12.49 15.12 -0.94
CA MET A 80 -11.19 14.58 -1.35
C MET A 80 -10.04 15.23 -0.56
N GLY A 81 -10.10 16.54 -0.34
CA GLY A 81 -9.14 17.27 0.50
C GLY A 81 -9.15 16.80 1.95
N ILE A 82 -10.34 16.59 2.53
CA ILE A 82 -10.47 16.06 3.90
C ILE A 82 -9.84 14.65 4.00
N VAL A 83 -10.07 13.79 3.01
CA VAL A 83 -9.44 12.46 2.95
C VAL A 83 -7.91 12.58 2.85
N LEU A 84 -7.40 13.50 2.04
CA LEU A 84 -5.95 13.74 1.91
C LEU A 84 -5.33 14.18 3.24
N VAL A 85 -5.99 15.08 3.97
CA VAL A 85 -5.54 15.53 5.30
C VAL A 85 -5.52 14.36 6.28
N GLY A 86 -6.56 13.50 6.27
CA GLY A 86 -6.59 12.29 7.08
C GLY A 86 -5.41 11.35 6.79
N ILE A 87 -5.08 11.14 5.52
CA ILE A 87 -3.92 10.33 5.10
C ILE A 87 -2.62 10.98 5.59
N ALA A 88 -2.46 12.30 5.45
CA ALA A 88 -1.27 13.01 5.91
C ALA A 88 -1.04 12.87 7.42
N VAL A 89 -2.11 12.98 8.22
CA VAL A 89 -2.05 12.74 9.67
C VAL A 89 -1.63 11.31 9.98
N LEU A 90 -2.17 10.33 9.26
CA LEU A 90 -1.80 8.92 9.43
C LEU A 90 -0.32 8.67 9.11
N CYS A 91 0.19 9.27 8.03
CA CYS A 91 1.60 9.23 7.66
C CYS A 91 2.48 9.87 8.74
N PHE A 92 2.05 11.00 9.29
CA PHE A 92 2.78 11.68 10.36
C PHE A 92 2.85 10.81 11.62
N ILE A 93 1.74 10.18 12.02
CA ILE A 93 1.72 9.25 13.15
C ILE A 93 2.69 8.08 12.90
N ALA A 94 2.63 7.46 11.73
CA ALA A 94 3.53 6.35 11.38
C ALA A 94 5.01 6.77 11.39
N TYR A 95 5.31 8.01 10.97
CA TYR A 95 6.65 8.59 10.99
C TYR A 95 7.16 8.84 12.41
N LEU A 96 6.29 9.21 13.35
CA LEU A 96 6.66 9.35 14.76
C LEU A 96 7.05 8.00 15.39
N PHE A 97 6.42 6.90 14.97
CA PHE A 97 6.75 5.55 15.44
C PHE A 97 7.95 4.92 14.71
N ALA A 98 8.48 5.55 13.67
CA ALA A 98 9.63 5.05 12.92
C ALA A 98 10.93 5.28 13.70
N LYS A 99 11.66 4.19 13.99
CA LYS A 99 12.87 4.21 14.82
C LYS A 99 14.13 4.59 14.03
N GLY A 100 14.13 4.41 12.71
CA GLY A 100 15.23 4.85 11.84
C GLY A 100 16.48 3.98 11.91
N GLY A 101 16.37 2.78 12.47
CA GLY A 101 17.48 1.84 12.54
C GLY A 101 17.70 1.10 11.22
N ALA A 102 18.93 0.62 11.00
CA ALA A 102 19.19 -0.29 9.88
C ALA A 102 18.21 -1.50 9.98
N PRO A 103 17.55 -1.88 8.87
CA PRO A 103 16.62 -3.01 8.87
C PRO A 103 17.30 -4.27 9.40
N VAL A 104 16.64 -4.98 10.31
CA VAL A 104 17.15 -6.26 10.84
C VAL A 104 17.47 -7.22 9.70
N GLY A 105 18.73 -7.63 9.58
CA GLY A 105 19.22 -8.53 8.52
C GLY A 105 19.75 -7.85 7.24
N TYR A 106 19.88 -6.52 7.21
CA TYR A 106 20.49 -5.81 6.08
C TYR A 106 22.03 -5.75 6.23
N SER A 107 22.74 -6.56 5.43
CA SER A 107 24.22 -6.57 5.34
C SER A 107 24.75 -5.79 4.12
N GLY A 108 23.94 -4.91 3.54
CA GLY A 108 24.34 -4.08 2.40
C GLY A 108 25.03 -2.77 2.81
N LYS A 109 25.44 -1.98 1.83
CA LYS A 109 26.04 -0.65 2.04
C LYS A 109 25.09 0.24 2.87
N PRO A 110 25.61 0.94 3.90
CA PRO A 110 24.79 1.74 4.79
C PRO A 110 24.11 2.87 4.00
N TYR A 111 22.78 2.95 4.08
CA TYR A 111 22.01 4.11 3.64
C TYR A 111 22.01 5.21 4.71
N SER A 112 21.61 6.42 4.31
CA SER A 112 21.36 7.53 5.25
C SER A 112 20.25 7.15 6.24
N GLU A 113 20.38 7.58 7.49
CA GLU A 113 19.37 7.43 8.55
C GLU A 113 17.97 7.90 8.14
N SER A 114 17.90 8.91 7.27
CA SER A 114 16.65 9.40 6.66
C SER A 114 15.91 8.34 5.84
N ILE A 115 16.64 7.52 5.07
CA ILE A 115 16.08 6.45 4.23
C ILE A 115 15.58 5.31 5.11
N TYR A 116 16.31 4.98 6.18
CA TYR A 116 15.87 3.96 7.14
C TYR A 116 14.59 4.37 7.86
N LYS A 117 14.48 5.64 8.28
CA LYS A 117 13.27 6.14 8.91
C LYS A 117 12.08 6.17 7.94
N MET A 118 12.32 6.48 6.67
CA MET A 118 11.28 6.39 5.64
C MET A 118 10.79 4.95 5.43
N SER A 119 11.71 3.98 5.37
CA SER A 119 11.37 2.56 5.24
C SER A 119 10.53 2.06 6.43
N ASP A 120 10.95 2.38 7.65
CA ASP A 120 10.20 2.06 8.87
C ASP A 120 8.81 2.69 8.87
N THR A 121 8.70 3.93 8.38
CA THR A 121 7.41 4.63 8.26
C THR A 121 6.48 3.91 7.30
N VAL A 122 6.97 3.48 6.13
CA VAL A 122 6.17 2.73 5.14
C VAL A 122 5.73 1.37 5.69
N LEU A 123 6.60 0.70 6.46
CA LEU A 123 6.26 -0.56 7.12
C LEU A 123 5.16 -0.35 8.17
N ASN A 124 5.31 0.64 9.04
CA ASN A 124 4.30 1.00 10.04
C ASN A 124 2.97 1.39 9.38
N LEU A 125 3.00 2.16 8.28
CA LEU A 125 1.81 2.50 7.51
C LEU A 125 1.10 1.27 6.97
N THR A 126 1.85 0.30 6.44
CA THR A 126 1.30 -0.94 5.89
C THR A 126 0.65 -1.78 7.00
N LEU A 127 1.25 -1.83 8.19
CA LEU A 127 0.66 -2.51 9.35
C LEU A 127 -0.62 -1.81 9.84
N ILE A 128 -0.60 -0.48 9.99
CA ILE A 128 -1.76 0.30 10.43
C ILE A 128 -2.92 0.15 9.45
N THR A 129 -2.64 0.27 8.14
CA THR A 129 -3.66 0.14 7.10
C THR A 129 -4.14 -1.30 6.93
N GLY A 130 -3.27 -2.29 7.09
CA GLY A 130 -3.64 -3.71 7.07
C GLY A 130 -4.59 -4.06 8.22
N VAL A 131 -4.25 -3.69 9.46
CA VAL A 131 -5.13 -3.88 10.63
C VAL A 131 -6.42 -3.09 10.46
N GLY A 132 -6.33 -1.84 10.00
CA GLY A 132 -7.49 -0.99 9.73
C GLY A 132 -8.43 -1.60 8.69
N ALA A 133 -7.91 -2.21 7.63
CA ALA A 133 -8.69 -2.89 6.60
C ALA A 133 -9.47 -4.09 7.17
N ILE A 134 -8.82 -4.92 7.99
CA ILE A 134 -9.47 -6.06 8.66
C ILE A 134 -10.62 -5.57 9.55
N LEU A 135 -10.38 -4.56 10.39
CA LEU A 135 -11.41 -3.98 11.25
C LEU A 135 -12.56 -3.38 10.46
N ALA A 136 -12.27 -2.67 9.35
CA ALA A 136 -13.29 -2.09 8.49
C ALA A 136 -14.19 -3.16 7.85
N ILE A 137 -13.62 -4.30 7.43
CA ILE A 137 -14.39 -5.44 6.92
C ILE A 137 -15.33 -5.97 8.00
N VAL A 138 -14.80 -6.26 9.20
CA VAL A 138 -15.60 -6.80 10.32
C VAL A 138 -16.75 -5.87 10.69
N VAL A 139 -16.49 -4.57 10.86
CA VAL A 139 -17.53 -3.58 11.18
C VAL A 139 -18.55 -3.44 10.04
N GLY A 140 -18.09 -3.53 8.78
CA GLY A 140 -18.95 -3.52 7.60
C GLY A 140 -19.94 -4.68 7.62
N GLU A 141 -19.46 -5.90 7.84
CA GLU A 141 -20.30 -7.10 7.94
C GLU A 141 -21.29 -7.01 9.11
N ILE A 142 -20.86 -6.53 10.28
CA ILE A 142 -21.75 -6.33 11.44
C ILE A 142 -22.87 -5.33 11.11
N ARG A 143 -22.54 -4.19 10.49
CA ARG A 143 -23.54 -3.20 10.10
C ARG A 143 -24.52 -3.75 9.08
N LEU A 144 -24.05 -4.52 8.09
CA LEU A 144 -24.91 -5.16 7.09
C LEU A 144 -25.86 -6.17 7.73
N ALA A 145 -25.35 -6.98 8.67
CA ALA A 145 -26.18 -7.93 9.42
C ALA A 145 -27.26 -7.23 10.28
N ILE A 146 -26.95 -6.07 10.86
CA ILE A 146 -27.93 -5.28 11.62
C ILE A 146 -28.95 -4.62 10.69
N ALA A 147 -28.51 -4.09 9.54
CA ALA A 147 -29.39 -3.41 8.59
C ALA A 147 -30.36 -4.38 7.90
N ASN A 148 -29.93 -5.60 7.58
CA ASN A 148 -30.77 -6.66 6.98
C ASN A 148 -31.76 -7.31 7.98
N LYS A 149 -31.70 -6.95 9.27
CA LYS A 149 -32.69 -7.39 10.28
C LYS A 149 -33.91 -6.47 10.39
N LYS A 150 -33.97 -5.36 9.64
CA LYS A 150 -35.16 -4.52 9.48
C LYS A 150 -35.84 -4.83 8.16
#